data_AF-A0AAE1LAE2-F1
#
_entry.id   AF-A0AAE1LAE2-F1
#
_cell.length_a   1.000
_cell.length_b   1.000
_cell.length_c   1.000
_cell.angle_alpha   90.00
_cell.angle_beta   90.00
_cell.angle_gamma   90.00
#
_symmetry.space_group_name_H-M   'P 1'
#
loop_
_entity.id
_entity.type
_entity.pdbx_description
1 polymer ?
#
loop_
_entity_poly.entity_id
_entity_poly.type
_entity_poly.pdbx_seq_one_letter_code
_entity_poly.pdbx_strand_id
1 'polypeptide(L)' 'MTDYERLKRACIKRGELWEDPDFPATQTSVFYHQTPPFQFQWKRPKDLAASSTRVHRQEIFWKNKKP' A
#
# COMPACT_ATOMS: atom_id res chain seq x y z
N MET A 1 -5.48 -24.00 -8.26
CA MET A 1 -4.60 -22.81 -8.21
C MET A 1 -5.49 -21.59 -8.30
N THR A 2 -5.50 -20.78 -7.25
CA THR A 2 -6.30 -19.55 -7.20
C THR A 2 -5.64 -18.45 -8.05
N ASP A 3 -6.40 -17.41 -8.41
CA ASP A 3 -5.86 -16.27 -9.15
C ASP A 3 -4.76 -15.54 -8.37
N TYR A 4 -4.89 -15.50 -7.04
CA TYR A 4 -3.84 -15.01 -6.14
C TYR A 4 -2.52 -15.77 -6.33
N GLU A 5 -2.55 -17.10 -6.38
CA GLU A 5 -1.33 -17.89 -6.52
C GLU A 5 -0.67 -17.70 -7.89
N ARG A 6 -1.47 -17.56 -8.95
CA ARG A 6 -0.99 -17.28 -10.31
C ARG A 6 -0.30 -15.92 -10.37
N LEU A 7 -0.95 -14.91 -9.80
CA LEU A 7 -0.47 -13.54 -9.79
C LEU A 7 0.78 -13.40 -8.91
N LYS A 8 0.81 -14.05 -7.75
CA LYS A 8 2.01 -14.14 -6.90
C LYS A 8 3.19 -14.76 -7.65
N ARG A 9 2.99 -15.86 -8.37
CA ARG A 9 4.05 -16.50 -9.17
C ARG A 9 4.52 -15.61 -10.31
N ALA A 10 3.62 -14.90 -10.98
CA ALA A 10 3.98 -13.97 -12.05
C ALA A 10 4.86 -12.81 -11.54
N CYS A 11 4.51 -12.21 -10.40
CA CYS A 11 5.30 -11.14 -9.78
C CYS A 11 6.68 -11.64 -9.32
N ILE A 12 6.75 -12.81 -8.68
CA ILE A 12 8.02 -13.42 -8.27
C ILE A 12 8.90 -13.72 -9.49
N LYS A 13 8.32 -14.27 -10.57
CA LYS A 13 9.06 -14.57 -11.81
C LYS A 13 9.63 -13.31 -12.47
N ARG A 14 8.89 -12.21 -12.40
CA ARG A 14 9.32 -10.90 -12.93
C ARG A 14 10.30 -10.17 -11.99
N GLY A 15 10.43 -10.61 -10.74
CA GLY A 15 11.23 -9.92 -9.73
C GLY A 15 10.61 -8.58 -9.32
N GLU A 16 9.33 -8.36 -9.61
CA GLU A 16 8.64 -7.11 -9.35
C GLU A 16 7.64 -7.26 -8.21
N LEU A 17 7.42 -6.16 -7.51
CA LEU A 17 6.41 -6.10 -6.48
C LEU A 17 5.04 -5.87 -7.11
N TRP A 18 4.04 -6.57 -6.59
CA TRP A 18 2.68 -6.36 -7.06
C TRP A 18 2.15 -4.99 -6.63
N GLU A 19 1.33 -4.41 -7.50
CA GLU A 19 0.55 -3.19 -7.30
C GLU A 19 -0.89 -3.46 -7.72
N ASP A 20 -1.85 -2.98 -6.94
CA ASP A 20 -3.27 -3.20 -7.18
C ASP A 20 -3.81 -2.17 -8.19
N PRO A 21 -4.30 -2.59 -9.36
CA PRO A 21 -4.90 -1.67 -10.33
C PRO A 21 -6.22 -1.04 -9.84
N ASP A 22 -6.99 -1.74 -9.01
CA ASP A 22 -8.27 -1.25 -8.46
C ASP A 22 -8.06 -0.36 -7.22
N PHE A 23 -6.87 -0.42 -6.61
CA PHE A 23 -6.55 0.33 -5.41
C PHE A 23 -5.13 0.93 -5.48
N PRO A 24 -4.93 1.97 -6.31
CA PRO A 24 -3.62 2.56 -6.50
C PRO A 24 -3.14 3.27 -5.22
N ALA A 25 -1.83 3.39 -5.05
CA ALA A 25 -1.21 4.09 -3.93
C ALA A 25 -1.36 5.63 -4.04
N THR A 26 -2.60 6.13 -4.01
CA THR A 26 -2.95 7.55 -4.20
C THR A 26 -3.89 8.05 -3.10
N GLN A 27 -3.96 9.39 -2.93
CA GLN A 27 -4.83 10.02 -1.93
C GLN A 27 -6.31 9.63 -2.09
N THR A 28 -6.75 9.48 -3.34
CA THR A 28 -8.14 9.14 -3.71
C THR A 28 -8.53 7.73 -3.30
N SER A 29 -7.58 6.82 -3.15
CA SER A 29 -7.83 5.47 -2.65
C SER A 29 -8.14 5.45 -1.15
N VAL A 30 -7.65 6.44 -0.39
CA VAL A 30 -7.87 6.51 1.06
C VAL A 30 -9.11 7.33 1.40
N PHE A 31 -9.40 8.39 0.65
CA PHE A 31 -10.50 9.30 0.95
C PHE A 31 -11.49 9.43 -0.22
N TYR A 32 -12.76 9.08 0.04
CA TYR A 32 -13.84 9.11 -0.96
C TYR A 32 -14.47 10.50 -1.15
N HIS A 33 -14.52 11.33 -0.10
CA HIS A 33 -15.27 12.60 -0.12
C HIS A 33 -14.50 13.85 0.34
N GLN A 34 -13.39 13.70 1.06
CA GLN A 34 -12.64 14.82 1.62
C GLN A 34 -11.17 14.64 1.35
N THR A 35 -10.51 15.62 0.72
CA THR A 35 -9.06 15.63 0.61
C THR A 35 -8.49 16.25 1.89
N PRO A 36 -7.78 15.50 2.74
CA PRO A 36 -7.13 16.07 3.92
C PRO A 36 -6.13 17.16 3.53
N PRO A 37 -5.85 18.13 4.42
CA PRO A 37 -4.87 19.19 4.18
C PRO A 37 -3.41 18.68 4.26
N PHE A 38 -3.19 17.37 4.34
CA PHE A 38 -1.86 16.77 4.44
C PHE A 38 -1.67 15.69 3.39
N GLN A 39 -0.44 15.60 2.90
CA GLN A 39 0.01 14.55 2.00
C GLN A 39 0.54 13.38 2.82
N PHE A 40 0.23 12.17 2.39
CA PHE A 40 0.82 10.97 2.97
C PHE A 40 1.61 10.21 1.92
N GLN A 41 2.72 9.60 2.35
CA GLN A 41 3.56 8.78 1.51
C GLN A 41 3.24 7.30 1.72
N TRP A 42 2.94 6.59 0.64
CA TRP A 42 2.82 5.15 0.66
C TRP A 42 4.19 4.51 0.81
N LYS A 43 4.35 3.65 1.81
CA LYS A 43 5.58 2.90 2.08
C LYS A 43 5.25 1.44 2.33
N ARG A 44 6.12 0.53 1.88
CA ARG A 44 5.95 -0.89 2.15
C ARG A 44 6.43 -1.20 3.58
N PRO A 45 5.88 -2.23 4.25
CA PRO A 45 6.27 -2.54 5.63
C PRO A 45 7.77 -2.80 5.81
N LYS A 46 8.43 -3.36 4.79
CA LYS A 46 9.88 -3.57 4.76
C LYS A 46 10.67 -2.25 4.86
N ASP A 47 10.18 -1.20 4.21
CA ASP A 47 10.82 0.12 4.21
C ASP A 47 10.61 0.85 5.54
N LEU A 48 9.50 0.56 6.23
CA LEU A 48 9.18 1.11 7.55
C LEU A 48 10.04 0.51 8.66
N ALA A 49 10.32 -0.79 8.59
CA ALA A 49 11.10 -1.49 9.61
C ALA A 49 12.59 -1.08 9.61
N ALA A 50 13.14 -0.70 8.45
CA ALA A 50 14.50 -0.18 8.36
C ALA A 50 14.64 1.21 9.00
N SER A 51 13.58 2.02 8.93
CA SER A 51 13.48 3.31 9.60
C SER A 51 12.88 3.13 11.00
N SER A 52 13.66 2.61 11.95
CA SER A 52 13.28 2.53 13.38
C SER A 52 13.23 3.92 14.06
N THR A 53 12.63 4.91 13.40
CA THR A 53 12.47 6.28 13.91
C THR A 53 10.98 6.57 13.96
N ARG A 54 10.46 6.56 15.18
CA ARG A 54 9.26 7.26 15.66
C ARG A 54 8.58 8.07 14.55
N VAL A 55 7.47 7.55 14.01
CA VAL A 55 6.67 8.22 12.97
C VAL A 55 6.21 9.56 13.54
N HIS A 56 6.99 10.60 13.31
CA HIS A 56 6.60 11.97 13.63
C HIS A 56 5.68 12.40 12.48
N ARG A 57 4.40 12.05 12.63
CA ARG A 57 3.28 12.66 11.92
C ARG A 57 3.35 12.53 10.38
N GLN A 58 3.33 11.30 9.88
CA GLN A 58 2.67 10.98 8.61
C GLN A 58 1.90 9.67 8.83
N GLU A 59 0.58 9.74 8.83
CA GLU A 59 -0.30 8.61 9.17
C GLU A 59 -0.22 7.53 8.08
N ILE A 60 0.61 6.52 8.33
CA ILE A 60 0.69 5.33 7.49
C ILE A 60 -0.60 4.54 7.70
N PHE A 61 -1.50 4.62 6.72
CA PHE A 61 -2.81 4.02 6.82
C PHE A 61 -2.82 2.63 6.18
N TRP A 62 -2.75 1.59 7.02
CA TRP A 62 -3.18 0.24 6.64
C TRP A 62 -4.58 0.03 7.17
N LYS A 63 -5.60 0.35 6.37
CA LYS A 63 -6.94 -0.20 6.62
C LYS A 63 -7.13 -1.45 5.77
N ASN A 64 -7.01 -2.60 6.44
CA ASN A 64 -7.82 -3.76 6.12
C ASN A 64 -9.27 -3.27 5.98
N LYS A 65 -9.78 -3.28 4.76
CA LYS A 65 -11.22 -3.26 4.51
C LYS A 65 -11.54 -4.31 3.47
N LYS A 66 -12.24 -5.33 3.92
CA LYS A 66 -13.48 -5.87 3.31
C LYS A 66 -14.00 -7.02 4.18
N PRO A 67 -15.32 -7.25 4.12
CA PRO A 67 -16.37 -6.57 4.88
C PRO A 67 -16.30 -6.79 6.40
#